data_AF-A0A452RQA6-F1
#
_entry.id   AF-A0A452RQA6-F1
#
_cell.length_a   1.000
_cell.length_b   1.000
_cell.length_c   1.000
_cell.angle_alpha   90.00
_cell.angle_beta   90.00
_cell.angle_gamma   90.00
#
_symmetry.space_group_name_H-M   'P 1'
#
loop_
_entity.id
_entity.type
_entity.pdbx_description
1 polymer ?
#
loop_
_entity_poly.entity_id
_entity_poly.type
_entity_poly.pdbx_seq_one_letter_code
_entity_poly.pdbx_strand_id
1 'polypeptide(L)'
;MKMHFCIPVSQQRPDPLGGRYVLYSVYLDGYLFCRVRYSQLHRWNEQLRRVFGNCLPHFPPKYYLAMTTSMAEERRDQLEQYLQNVTVDPNMLRSDIFVDFLKFVQLDTFSITTKTASLDVFLPDGRNIPVEILTSDTAERVLEVVSHRIGLCQELLGYFGLFLIRFCEEGKLSVKKKLVDFELPYVSLRSADVENCKVGLRKWYLDPSLDSVLMDCPAAIDLIYMQAVQDIEKEWAKPTQAQRQKLEALQKEDNRTKQFLELSKEVRHYGYLQLDPCTCDYPEPGCGAVLSVGNNEISCCITLPDNQTQEIVFQMNRVKCWQVTFLGTLLDMDGPQRTLNQNLELSFQFSEESRWQWFVIYTKQAFLLSSCLKKMISEKMVKLAAENPEMQIEVPEQGKSKKHHIQQSQKDSSRFLPRKSKIEMAKVDCVFGTIKEEDL
;
A
#
# COMPACT_ATOMS: atom_id res chain seq x y z
N MET A 1 -1.10 -2.84 -11.56
CA MET A 1 -2.09 -2.29 -10.59
C MET A 1 -1.62 -0.91 -10.15
N LYS A 2 -2.53 0.05 -10.02
CA LYS A 2 -2.22 1.45 -9.68
C LYS A 2 -1.58 1.56 -8.27
N MET A 3 -0.43 2.21 -8.15
CA MET A 3 0.21 2.52 -6.86
C MET A 3 -0.49 3.71 -6.17
N HIS A 4 -0.42 3.80 -4.84
CA HIS A 4 -1.02 4.91 -4.09
C HIS A 4 0.00 6.01 -3.81
N PHE A 5 0.29 6.82 -4.83
CA PHE A 5 0.93 8.12 -4.63
C PHE A 5 -0.09 9.16 -4.20
N CYS A 6 0.23 9.99 -3.22
CA CYS A 6 -0.54 11.19 -2.87
C CYS A 6 0.35 12.39 -2.59
N ILE A 7 -0.18 13.59 -2.80
CA ILE A 7 0.49 14.87 -2.54
C ILE A 7 -0.41 15.68 -1.59
N PRO A 8 -0.45 15.32 -0.29
CA PRO A 8 -1.32 15.99 0.67
C PRO A 8 -0.85 17.43 0.94
N VAL A 9 0.45 17.70 0.85
CA VAL A 9 1.05 18.97 1.26
C VAL A 9 1.92 19.56 0.15
N SER A 10 1.73 20.85 -0.14
CA SER A 10 2.61 21.66 -0.96
C SER A 10 3.03 22.92 -0.20
N GLN A 11 4.33 23.23 -0.17
CA GLN A 11 4.89 24.37 0.55
C GLN A 11 5.60 25.33 -0.41
N GLN A 12 5.41 26.63 -0.24
CA GLN A 12 6.25 27.63 -0.90
C GLN A 12 7.57 27.76 -0.13
N ARG A 13 8.69 27.74 -0.86
CA ARG A 13 10.03 27.93 -0.32
C ARG A 13 10.76 29.02 -1.08
N PRO A 14 11.58 29.84 -0.40
CA PRO A 14 12.46 30.79 -1.08
C PRO A 14 13.57 30.02 -1.81
N ASP A 15 13.86 30.47 -3.02
CA ASP A 15 15.03 30.06 -3.78
C ASP A 15 16.26 30.85 -3.28
N PRO A 16 17.48 30.29 -3.27
CA PRO A 16 18.68 31.03 -2.86
C PRO A 16 18.93 32.30 -3.70
N LEU A 17 18.36 32.37 -4.90
CA LEU A 17 18.43 33.52 -5.81
C LEU A 17 17.29 34.54 -5.61
N GLY A 18 16.52 34.43 -4.52
CA GLY A 18 15.44 35.36 -4.17
C GLY A 18 14.08 35.05 -4.82
N GLY A 19 14.01 34.01 -5.66
CA GLY A 19 12.75 33.50 -6.21
C GLY A 19 11.90 32.72 -5.20
N ARG A 20 10.73 32.25 -5.62
CA ARG A 20 9.92 31.29 -4.84
C ARG A 20 9.64 30.06 -5.68
N TYR A 21 9.67 28.88 -5.06
CA TYR A 21 9.26 27.64 -5.70
C TYR A 21 8.29 26.85 -4.80
N VAL A 22 7.47 26.03 -5.43
CA VAL A 22 6.57 25.11 -4.72
C VAL A 22 7.26 23.75 -4.59
N LEU A 23 7.32 23.25 -3.36
CA LEU A 23 7.79 21.92 -3.02
C LEU A 23 6.59 21.03 -2.70
N TYR A 24 6.42 19.96 -3.46
CA TYR A 24 5.35 18.97 -3.30
C TYR A 24 5.87 17.82 -2.45
N SER A 25 5.20 17.52 -1.33
CA SER A 25 5.52 16.37 -0.49
C SER A 25 4.73 15.16 -1.00
N VAL A 26 5.42 14.25 -1.65
CA VAL A 26 4.86 13.04 -2.27
C VAL A 26 4.95 11.90 -1.26
N TYR A 27 3.82 11.27 -0.98
CA TYR A 27 3.69 10.11 -0.12
C TYR A 27 3.36 8.89 -0.96
N LEU A 28 3.91 7.73 -0.56
CA LEU A 28 3.65 6.43 -1.16
C LEU A 28 3.13 5.48 -0.08
N ASP A 29 1.90 5.00 -0.27
CA ASP A 29 1.21 4.13 0.68
C ASP A 29 1.16 4.71 2.11
N GLY A 30 1.00 6.03 2.22
CA GLY A 30 0.90 6.75 3.49
C GLY A 30 2.24 7.20 4.08
N TYR A 31 3.37 6.81 3.52
CA TYR A 31 4.69 7.23 4.03
C TYR A 31 5.31 8.30 3.15
N LEU A 32 5.98 9.28 3.75
CA LEU A 32 6.67 10.32 2.98
C LEU A 32 7.72 9.66 2.09
N PHE A 33 7.52 9.74 0.78
CA PHE A 33 8.42 9.11 -0.19
C PHE A 33 9.49 10.10 -0.65
N CYS A 34 9.08 11.27 -1.11
CA CYS A 34 10.01 12.33 -1.52
C CYS A 34 9.38 13.72 -1.46
N ARG A 35 10.23 14.75 -1.58
CA ARG A 35 9.84 16.14 -1.76
C ARG A 35 10.42 16.63 -3.08
N VAL A 36 9.55 17.06 -3.99
CA VAL A 36 9.93 17.37 -5.38
C VAL A 36 9.37 18.70 -5.83
N ARG A 37 10.09 19.37 -6.72
CA ARG A 37 9.62 20.58 -7.41
C ARG A 37 8.93 20.21 -8.71
N TYR A 38 8.00 21.05 -9.15
CA TYR A 38 7.36 20.89 -10.47
C TYR A 38 8.39 20.76 -11.59
N SER A 39 9.48 21.54 -11.56
CA SER A 39 10.53 21.51 -12.58
C SER A 39 11.27 20.16 -12.65
N GLN A 40 11.43 19.47 -11.52
CA GLN A 40 12.01 18.12 -11.48
C GLN A 40 11.06 17.11 -12.11
N LEU A 41 9.77 17.13 -11.72
CA LEU A 41 8.75 16.25 -12.30
C LEU A 41 8.56 16.50 -13.81
N HIS A 42 8.63 17.75 -14.26
CA HIS A 42 8.52 18.10 -15.67
C HIS A 42 9.67 17.53 -16.50
N ARG A 43 10.92 17.69 -16.04
CA ARG A 43 12.11 17.13 -16.71
C ARG A 43 12.04 15.62 -16.78
N TRP A 44 11.60 14.99 -15.68
CA TRP A 44 11.38 13.55 -15.64
C TRP A 44 10.30 13.09 -16.63
N ASN A 45 9.16 13.78 -16.71
CA ASN A 45 8.15 13.51 -17.73
C ASN A 45 8.70 13.66 -19.16
N GLU A 46 9.56 14.64 -19.45
CA GLU A 46 10.20 14.77 -20.75
C GLU A 46 11.11 13.57 -21.08
N GLN A 47 11.83 13.03 -20.08
CA GLN A 47 12.63 11.82 -20.25
C GLN A 47 11.75 10.58 -20.48
N LEU A 48 10.70 10.41 -19.67
CA LEU A 48 9.74 9.32 -19.87
C LEU A 48 9.11 9.40 -21.26
N ARG A 49 8.73 10.60 -21.73
CA ARG A 49 8.07 10.77 -23.03
C ARG A 49 8.95 10.39 -24.21
N ARG A 50 10.27 10.51 -24.07
CA ARG A 50 11.23 10.05 -25.09
C ARG A 50 11.24 8.53 -25.23
N VAL A 51 10.94 7.79 -24.17
CA VAL A 51 10.97 6.32 -24.16
C VAL A 51 9.59 5.71 -24.37
N PHE A 52 8.56 6.25 -23.72
CA PHE A 52 7.20 5.68 -23.73
C PHE A 52 6.23 6.43 -24.66
N GLY A 53 6.65 7.55 -25.25
CA GLY A 53 5.87 8.29 -26.24
C GLY A 53 4.47 8.69 -25.74
N ASN A 54 3.46 8.33 -26.53
CA ASN A 54 2.06 8.71 -26.29
C ASN A 54 1.36 7.84 -25.23
N CYS A 55 2.02 6.83 -24.66
CA CYS A 55 1.44 5.99 -23.61
C CYS A 55 1.40 6.69 -22.24
N LEU A 56 2.01 7.87 -22.11
CA LEU A 56 2.02 8.63 -20.86
C LEU A 56 0.72 9.39 -20.61
N PRO A 57 0.28 9.47 -19.34
CA PRO A 57 -0.80 10.37 -18.97
C PRO A 57 -0.44 11.84 -19.24
N HIS A 58 -1.46 12.69 -19.36
CA HIS A 58 -1.26 14.11 -19.58
C HIS A 58 -0.50 14.74 -18.40
N PHE A 59 0.60 15.42 -18.70
CA PHE A 59 1.39 16.13 -17.69
C PHE A 59 0.90 17.57 -17.51
N PRO A 60 0.75 18.07 -16.27
CA PRO A 60 0.21 19.41 -16.02
C PRO A 60 1.05 20.51 -16.69
N PRO A 61 0.45 21.52 -17.34
CA PRO A 61 1.18 22.53 -18.09
C PRO A 61 1.93 23.53 -17.19
N LYS A 62 2.95 24.16 -17.79
CA LYS A 62 3.65 25.31 -17.20
C LYS A 62 2.75 26.55 -17.27
N TYR A 63 2.79 27.35 -16.21
CA TYR A 63 2.16 28.67 -16.18
C TYR A 63 3.28 29.71 -16.23
N TYR A 64 3.17 30.69 -17.12
CA TYR A 64 4.16 31.76 -17.30
C TYR A 64 3.88 32.98 -16.41
N LEU A 65 2.68 33.05 -15.84
CA LEU A 65 2.28 34.05 -14.85
C LEU A 65 2.29 33.45 -13.44
N ALA A 66 2.33 34.33 -12.43
CA ALA A 66 2.18 33.92 -11.04
C ALA A 66 0.84 33.19 -10.85
N MET A 67 0.89 32.02 -10.22
CA MET A 67 -0.31 31.21 -9.99
C MET A 67 -1.10 31.74 -8.80
N THR A 68 -2.41 31.73 -8.94
CA THR A 68 -3.31 31.87 -7.78
C THR A 68 -3.24 30.60 -6.91
N THR A 69 -3.72 30.69 -5.67
CA THR A 69 -3.80 29.53 -4.76
C THR A 69 -4.62 28.39 -5.37
N SER A 70 -5.76 28.71 -6.00
CA SER A 70 -6.61 27.72 -6.67
C SER A 70 -5.90 27.01 -7.83
N MET A 71 -5.14 27.74 -8.66
CA MET A 71 -4.34 27.13 -9.73
C MET A 71 -3.23 26.22 -9.16
N ALA A 72 -2.67 26.57 -8.00
CA ALA A 72 -1.64 25.77 -7.34
C ALA A 72 -2.19 24.47 -6.78
N GLU A 73 -3.38 24.51 -6.20
CA GLU A 73 -4.14 23.33 -5.75
C GLU A 73 -4.53 22.44 -6.93
N GLU A 74 -5.07 23.01 -8.02
CA GLU A 74 -5.41 22.25 -9.22
C GLU A 74 -4.18 21.55 -9.80
N ARG A 75 -3.04 22.25 -9.91
CA ARG A 75 -1.79 21.63 -10.36
C ARG A 75 -1.36 20.51 -9.42
N ARG A 76 -1.49 20.67 -8.09
CA ARG A 76 -1.16 19.63 -7.12
C ARG A 76 -1.98 18.36 -7.38
N ASP A 77 -3.29 18.50 -7.58
CA ASP A 77 -4.19 17.39 -7.90
C ASP A 77 -3.83 16.72 -9.23
N GLN A 78 -3.54 17.51 -10.27
CA GLN A 78 -3.15 16.96 -11.58
C GLN A 78 -1.79 16.23 -11.50
N LEU A 79 -0.83 16.73 -10.72
CA LEU A 79 0.45 16.04 -10.48
C LEU A 79 0.25 14.73 -9.71
N GLU A 80 -0.62 14.72 -8.71
CA GLU A 80 -0.97 13.50 -7.98
C GLU A 80 -1.57 12.46 -8.93
N GLN A 81 -2.57 12.86 -9.73
CA GLN A 81 -3.18 11.97 -10.72
C GLN A 81 -2.16 11.46 -11.75
N TYR A 82 -1.24 12.31 -12.20
CA TYR A 82 -0.15 11.92 -13.09
C TYR A 82 0.73 10.84 -12.44
N LEU A 83 1.20 11.05 -11.20
CA LEU A 83 2.04 10.09 -10.47
C LEU A 83 1.34 8.75 -10.22
N GLN A 84 0.03 8.75 -10.00
CA GLN A 84 -0.66 7.49 -9.84
C GLN A 84 -0.88 6.79 -11.19
N ASN A 85 -1.21 7.53 -12.27
CA ASN A 85 -1.51 6.95 -13.58
C ASN A 85 -0.27 6.45 -14.33
N VAL A 86 0.88 7.09 -14.12
CA VAL A 86 2.17 6.68 -14.70
C VAL A 86 2.60 5.29 -14.18
N THR A 87 2.14 4.89 -12.99
CA THR A 87 2.46 3.59 -12.36
C THR A 87 1.57 2.43 -12.82
N VAL A 88 0.60 2.68 -13.71
CA VAL A 88 -0.33 1.65 -14.17
C VAL A 88 0.38 0.63 -15.07
N ASP A 89 1.35 1.10 -15.86
CA ASP A 89 2.17 0.26 -16.75
C ASP A 89 3.35 -0.40 -15.98
N PRO A 90 3.39 -1.73 -15.87
CA PRO A 90 4.49 -2.44 -15.21
C PRO A 90 5.86 -2.23 -15.87
N ASN A 91 5.91 -2.03 -17.19
CA ASN A 91 7.18 -1.79 -17.90
C ASN A 91 7.79 -0.45 -17.49
N MET A 92 6.94 0.52 -17.17
CA MET A 92 7.37 1.83 -16.70
C MET A 92 8.04 1.74 -15.33
N LEU A 93 7.44 0.98 -14.41
CA LEU A 93 7.96 0.78 -13.06
C LEU A 93 9.35 0.12 -13.03
N ARG A 94 9.65 -0.70 -14.04
CA ARG A 94 10.94 -1.40 -14.19
C ARG A 94 11.98 -0.63 -14.99
N SER A 95 11.62 0.53 -15.54
CA SER A 95 12.54 1.30 -16.37
C SER A 95 13.54 2.10 -15.55
N ASP A 96 14.79 2.15 -16.00
CA ASP A 96 15.86 2.89 -15.31
C ASP A 96 15.52 4.38 -15.16
N ILE A 97 14.88 4.98 -16.17
CA ILE A 97 14.45 6.40 -16.11
C ILE A 97 13.45 6.65 -14.97
N PHE A 98 12.54 5.71 -14.72
CA PHE A 98 11.59 5.80 -13.63
C PHE A 98 12.30 5.60 -12.29
N VAL A 99 13.05 4.50 -12.18
CA VAL A 99 13.71 4.09 -10.94
C VAL A 99 14.78 5.10 -10.52
N ASP A 100 15.65 5.54 -11.41
CA ASP A 100 16.75 6.47 -11.10
C ASP A 100 16.24 7.84 -10.65
N PHE A 101 15.17 8.35 -11.26
CA PHE A 101 14.55 9.58 -10.80
C PHE A 101 14.00 9.44 -9.38
N LEU A 102 13.26 8.36 -9.10
CA LEU A 102 12.68 8.12 -7.78
C LEU A 102 13.76 7.89 -6.72
N LYS A 103 14.82 7.14 -7.04
CA LYS A 103 16.01 6.99 -6.19
C LYS A 103 16.62 8.34 -5.85
N PHE A 104 16.87 9.17 -6.86
CA PHE A 104 17.47 10.48 -6.69
C PHE A 104 16.63 11.37 -5.76
N VAL A 105 15.32 11.50 -6.01
CA VAL A 105 14.47 12.38 -5.20
C VAL A 105 14.24 11.84 -3.79
N GLN A 106 14.22 10.51 -3.60
CA GLN A 106 14.11 9.91 -2.28
C GLN A 106 15.39 10.18 -1.46
N LEU A 107 16.58 9.97 -2.03
CA LEU A 107 17.86 10.27 -1.36
C LEU A 107 18.00 11.76 -0.99
N ASP A 108 17.68 12.66 -1.93
CA ASP A 108 17.76 14.11 -1.75
C ASP A 108 16.84 14.58 -0.60
N THR A 109 15.61 14.04 -0.55
CA THR A 109 14.62 14.40 0.48
C THR A 109 15.09 14.15 1.90
N PHE A 110 15.83 13.07 2.12
CA PHE A 110 16.35 12.68 3.43
C PHE A 110 17.82 13.06 3.63
N SER A 111 18.40 13.81 2.68
CA SER A 111 19.81 14.23 2.69
C SER A 111 20.78 13.07 2.89
N ILE A 112 20.52 11.95 2.21
CA ILE A 112 21.33 10.73 2.28
C ILE A 112 22.23 10.67 1.04
N THR A 113 23.53 10.58 1.26
CA THR A 113 24.49 10.30 0.18
C THR A 113 24.56 8.81 -0.12
N THR A 114 24.82 8.47 -1.38
CA THR A 114 25.07 7.08 -1.78
C THR A 114 26.41 6.62 -1.20
N LYS A 115 26.37 5.60 -0.35
CA LYS A 115 27.56 4.99 0.25
C LYS A 115 27.26 3.56 0.68
N THR A 116 28.31 2.77 0.89
CA THR A 116 28.18 1.44 1.51
C THR A 116 27.67 1.57 2.95
N ALA A 117 26.74 0.72 3.33
CA ALA A 117 26.15 0.63 4.66
C ALA A 117 25.78 -0.83 4.97
N SER A 118 25.72 -1.16 6.27
CA SER A 118 25.13 -2.42 6.74
C SER A 118 23.64 -2.20 7.00
N LEU A 119 22.79 -3.09 6.50
CA LEU A 119 21.36 -3.14 6.77
C LEU A 119 20.98 -4.50 7.36
N ASP A 120 20.34 -4.48 8.52
CA ASP A 120 19.80 -5.68 9.13
C ASP A 120 18.44 -6.03 8.55
N VAL A 121 18.34 -7.20 7.91
CA VAL A 121 17.07 -7.76 7.44
C VAL A 121 16.60 -8.85 8.41
N PHE A 122 15.44 -8.66 9.02
CA PHE A 122 14.90 -9.55 10.04
C PHE A 122 14.11 -10.69 9.41
N LEU A 123 14.40 -11.91 9.85
CA LEU A 123 13.64 -13.11 9.53
C LEU A 123 12.40 -13.23 10.45
N PRO A 124 11.42 -14.07 10.08
CA PRO A 124 10.23 -14.27 10.90
C PRO A 124 10.50 -14.84 12.30
N ASP A 125 11.61 -15.54 12.53
CA ASP A 125 11.99 -16.03 13.87
C ASP A 125 12.69 -14.96 14.74
N GLY A 126 12.83 -13.73 14.23
CA GLY A 126 13.45 -12.60 14.93
C GLY A 126 14.96 -12.50 14.78
N ARG A 127 15.64 -13.49 14.17
CA ARG A 127 17.06 -13.35 13.79
C ARG A 127 17.22 -12.28 12.71
N ASN A 128 18.36 -11.61 12.68
CA ASN A 128 18.70 -10.68 11.60
C ASN A 128 19.82 -11.22 10.71
N ILE A 129 19.81 -10.79 9.46
CA ILE A 129 20.86 -11.03 8.48
C ILE A 129 21.44 -9.65 8.12
N PRO A 130 22.65 -9.32 8.61
CA PRO A 130 23.28 -8.02 8.33
C PRO A 130 23.85 -8.03 6.91
N VAL A 131 23.22 -7.39 5.94
CA VAL A 131 23.70 -7.32 4.55
C VAL A 131 24.43 -6.02 4.26
N GLU A 132 25.54 -6.10 3.52
CA GLU A 132 26.22 -4.94 2.98
C GLU A 132 25.49 -4.47 1.71
N ILE A 133 25.08 -3.20 1.71
CA ILE A 133 24.30 -2.57 0.64
C ILE A 133 24.84 -1.18 0.34
N LEU A 134 24.43 -0.60 -0.78
CA LEU A 134 24.46 0.85 -0.96
C LEU A 134 23.20 1.45 -0.33
N THR A 135 23.31 2.64 0.26
CA THR A 135 22.14 3.40 0.74
C THR A 135 21.11 3.71 -0.38
N SER A 136 21.51 3.58 -1.64
CA SER A 136 20.71 3.72 -2.86
C SER A 136 20.19 2.40 -3.45
N ASP A 137 20.43 1.26 -2.78
CA ASP A 137 19.91 -0.03 -3.26
C ASP A 137 18.40 -0.12 -3.08
N THR A 138 17.73 -0.63 -4.11
CA THR A 138 16.28 -0.81 -4.13
C THR A 138 15.82 -2.00 -3.29
N ALA A 139 14.54 -2.07 -2.96
CA ALA A 139 13.96 -3.20 -2.23
C ALA A 139 14.14 -4.52 -3.00
N GLU A 140 14.00 -4.49 -4.32
CA GLU A 140 14.31 -5.62 -5.21
C GLU A 140 15.77 -6.05 -5.05
N ARG A 141 16.72 -5.11 -5.13
CA ARG A 141 18.15 -5.42 -5.01
C ARG A 141 18.52 -5.98 -3.63
N VAL A 142 17.98 -5.38 -2.56
CA VAL A 142 18.21 -5.88 -1.20
C VAL A 142 17.62 -7.28 -1.02
N LEU A 143 16.44 -7.54 -1.59
CA LEU A 143 15.81 -8.87 -1.57
C LEU A 143 16.69 -9.91 -2.28
N GLU A 144 17.26 -9.59 -3.44
CA GLU A 144 18.21 -10.47 -4.15
C GLU A 144 19.44 -10.80 -3.29
N VAL A 145 20.06 -9.78 -2.67
CA VAL A 145 21.26 -9.96 -1.84
C VAL A 145 20.98 -10.84 -0.63
N VAL A 146 19.86 -10.60 0.07
CA VAL A 146 19.43 -11.42 1.21
C VAL A 146 19.14 -12.86 0.77
N SER A 147 18.45 -13.02 -0.36
CA SER A 147 18.05 -14.32 -0.89
C SER A 147 19.25 -15.19 -1.27
N HIS A 148 20.26 -14.60 -1.92
CA HIS A 148 21.51 -15.29 -2.20
C HIS A 148 22.22 -15.73 -0.91
N ARG A 149 22.18 -14.90 0.14
CA ARG A 149 22.83 -15.20 1.42
C ARG A 149 22.17 -16.35 2.19
N ILE A 150 20.86 -16.53 2.05
CA ILE A 150 20.11 -17.61 2.70
C ILE A 150 19.91 -18.84 1.80
N GLY A 151 20.42 -18.81 0.56
CA GLY A 151 20.26 -19.92 -0.39
C GLY A 151 18.84 -20.07 -0.94
N LEU A 152 18.07 -18.97 -1.02
CA LEU A 152 16.75 -18.97 -1.64
C LEU A 152 16.88 -18.96 -3.18
N CYS A 153 16.19 -19.88 -3.86
CA CYS A 153 16.20 -19.97 -5.32
C CYS A 153 15.66 -18.69 -5.97
N GLN A 154 16.28 -18.27 -7.07
CA GLN A 154 15.95 -17.02 -7.76
C GLN A 154 14.51 -17.01 -8.30
N GLU A 155 14.02 -18.16 -8.73
CA GLU A 155 12.64 -18.35 -9.23
C GLU A 155 11.59 -18.12 -8.14
N LEU A 156 11.98 -18.25 -6.87
CA LEU A 156 11.09 -18.09 -5.73
C LEU A 156 11.08 -16.68 -5.14
N LEU A 157 11.91 -15.76 -5.64
CA LEU A 157 11.99 -14.37 -5.15
C LEU A 157 10.62 -13.68 -5.13
N GLY A 158 9.80 -13.91 -6.16
CA GLY A 158 8.47 -13.31 -6.30
C GLY A 158 7.44 -13.74 -5.23
N TYR A 159 7.75 -14.77 -4.44
CA TYR A 159 6.90 -15.24 -3.33
C TYR A 159 7.26 -14.60 -1.99
N PHE A 160 8.31 -13.79 -1.94
CA PHE A 160 8.76 -13.08 -0.74
C PHE A 160 8.77 -11.57 -0.99
N GLY A 161 8.82 -10.82 0.10
CA GLY A 161 8.90 -9.36 0.03
C GLY A 161 9.56 -8.79 1.27
N LEU A 162 10.04 -7.55 1.13
CA LEU A 162 10.54 -6.76 2.24
C LEU A 162 9.42 -5.90 2.81
N PHE A 163 9.35 -5.83 4.13
CA PHE A 163 8.33 -5.11 4.88
C PHE A 163 8.97 -4.18 5.90
N LEU A 164 8.32 -3.04 6.16
CA LEU A 164 8.57 -2.27 7.36
C LEU A 164 7.79 -2.92 8.51
N ILE A 165 8.50 -3.37 9.53
CA ILE A 165 7.96 -4.10 10.67
C ILE A 165 8.35 -3.37 11.95
N ARG A 166 7.40 -3.19 12.86
CA ARG A 166 7.64 -2.70 14.22
C ARG A 166 7.51 -3.85 15.21
N PHE A 167 8.48 -3.98 16.10
CA PHE A 167 8.41 -4.85 17.27
C PHE A 167 8.14 -3.97 18.49
N CYS A 168 6.99 -4.15 19.15
CA CYS A 168 6.64 -3.43 20.37
C CYS A 168 7.25 -4.12 21.61
N GLU A 169 7.38 -3.40 22.72
CA GLU A 169 8.01 -3.88 23.97
C GLU A 169 7.34 -5.15 24.53
N GLU A 170 6.05 -5.36 24.27
CA GLU A 170 5.27 -6.54 24.66
C GLU A 170 5.50 -7.76 23.75
N GLY A 171 6.50 -7.71 22.86
CA GLY A 171 6.72 -8.74 21.84
C GLY A 171 5.67 -8.73 20.74
N LYS A 172 4.80 -7.72 20.66
CA LYS A 172 3.78 -7.60 19.62
C LYS A 172 4.41 -7.19 18.28
N LEU A 173 4.11 -7.97 17.24
CA LEU A 173 4.54 -7.73 15.87
C LEU A 173 3.51 -6.86 15.14
N SER A 174 3.98 -5.80 14.47
CA SER A 174 3.13 -4.96 13.63
C SER A 174 3.77 -4.74 12.26
N VAL A 175 3.14 -5.26 11.21
CA VAL A 175 3.57 -5.02 9.82
C VAL A 175 3.01 -3.69 9.36
N LYS A 176 3.86 -2.73 9.04
CA LYS A 176 3.44 -1.35 8.72
C LYS A 176 3.21 -1.12 7.24
N LYS A 177 4.06 -1.69 6.40
CA LYS A 177 4.03 -1.52 4.94
C LYS A 177 4.80 -2.64 4.25
N LYS A 178 4.33 -3.09 3.09
CA LYS A 178 5.13 -3.84 2.12
C LYS A 178 5.91 -2.84 1.27
N LEU A 179 7.23 -2.94 1.23
CA LEU A 179 8.04 -2.10 0.35
C LEU A 179 7.79 -2.49 -1.11
N VAL A 180 7.64 -1.50 -1.98
CA VAL A 180 7.61 -1.72 -3.43
C VAL A 180 9.01 -1.78 -3.99
N ASP A 181 9.17 -2.45 -5.12
CA ASP A 181 10.45 -2.89 -5.67
C ASP A 181 11.47 -1.76 -5.84
N PHE A 182 11.02 -0.55 -6.21
CA PHE A 182 11.85 0.63 -6.43
C PHE A 182 12.13 1.49 -5.17
N GLU A 183 11.49 1.21 -4.04
CA GLU A 183 11.79 1.93 -2.78
C GLU A 183 13.20 1.61 -2.30
N LEU A 184 13.83 2.54 -1.58
CA LEU A 184 15.13 2.35 -0.97
C LEU A 184 14.98 1.94 0.51
N PRO A 185 15.16 0.66 0.89
CA PRO A 185 14.85 0.19 2.25
C PRO A 185 15.60 0.96 3.34
N TYR A 186 16.87 1.31 3.08
CA TYR A 186 17.69 2.11 3.99
C TYR A 186 17.10 3.51 4.26
N VAL A 187 16.54 4.14 3.22
CA VAL A 187 15.93 5.47 3.31
C VAL A 187 14.52 5.39 3.90
N SER A 188 13.74 4.38 3.51
CA SER A 188 12.38 4.15 4.00
C SER A 188 12.31 3.92 5.52
N LEU A 189 13.40 3.48 6.15
CA LEU A 189 13.50 3.44 7.62
C LEU A 189 13.50 4.83 8.25
N ARG A 190 14.09 5.84 7.60
CA ARG A 190 14.12 7.23 8.09
C ARG A 190 12.83 7.98 7.81
N SER A 191 12.14 7.62 6.72
CA SER A 191 10.85 8.22 6.37
C SER A 191 9.70 7.83 7.28
N ALA A 192 9.88 6.74 8.04
CA ALA A 192 8.78 6.14 8.77
C ALA A 192 8.29 7.02 9.94
N ASP A 193 9.08 8.00 10.43
CA ASP A 193 8.82 8.80 11.66
C ASP A 193 8.29 7.98 12.85
N VAL A 194 8.51 6.68 12.78
CA VAL A 194 8.00 5.66 13.66
C VAL A 194 9.24 5.09 14.31
N GLU A 195 9.41 5.39 15.58
CA GLU A 195 10.44 4.80 16.41
C GLU A 195 10.38 3.27 16.26
N ASN A 196 11.55 2.66 16.07
CA ASN A 196 11.79 1.21 16.10
C ASN A 196 11.22 0.37 14.93
N CYS A 197 10.97 0.96 13.76
CA CYS A 197 10.76 0.17 12.53
C CYS A 197 12.05 -0.53 12.07
N LYS A 198 11.91 -1.74 11.53
CA LYS A 198 12.97 -2.58 10.97
C LYS A 198 12.53 -3.10 9.59
N VAL A 199 13.50 -3.51 8.76
CA VAL A 199 13.22 -4.19 7.50
C VAL A 199 13.11 -5.68 7.78
N GLY A 200 11.98 -6.31 7.45
CA GLY A 200 11.76 -7.73 7.62
C GLY A 200 11.47 -8.45 6.31
N LEU A 201 11.98 -9.68 6.17
CA LEU A 201 11.65 -10.60 5.10
C LEU A 201 10.42 -11.42 5.51
N ARG A 202 9.38 -11.42 4.68
CA ARG A 202 8.19 -12.27 4.87
C ARG A 202 7.71 -12.84 3.55
N LYS A 203 6.93 -13.92 3.62
CA LYS A 203 6.19 -14.41 2.45
C LYS A 203 5.22 -13.33 1.98
N TRP A 204 5.13 -13.14 0.67
CA TRP A 204 4.21 -12.20 0.03
C TRP A 204 3.29 -12.93 -0.95
N TYR A 205 2.48 -13.80 -0.39
CA TYR A 205 1.29 -14.33 -1.01
C TYR A 205 0.25 -14.66 0.06
N LEU A 206 -1.03 -14.60 -0.32
CA LEU A 206 -2.14 -14.74 0.62
C LEU A 206 -2.93 -16.03 0.39
N ASP A 207 -2.68 -16.73 -0.72
CA ASP A 207 -3.24 -18.04 -1.00
C ASP A 207 -2.35 -19.18 -0.47
N PRO A 208 -2.79 -19.94 0.56
CA PRO A 208 -1.98 -21.01 1.16
C PRO A 208 -1.63 -22.15 0.21
N SER A 209 -2.36 -22.33 -0.90
CA SER A 209 -2.03 -23.39 -1.88
C SER A 209 -0.68 -23.17 -2.56
N LEU A 210 -0.19 -21.92 -2.60
CA LEU A 210 1.11 -21.57 -3.16
C LEU A 210 2.29 -22.09 -2.33
N ASP A 211 2.05 -22.53 -1.09
CA ASP A 211 3.08 -23.21 -0.29
C ASP A 211 3.65 -24.43 -1.04
N SER A 212 2.83 -25.13 -1.83
CA SER A 212 3.25 -26.31 -2.60
C SER A 212 4.40 -26.01 -3.57
N VAL A 213 4.46 -24.79 -4.13
CA VAL A 213 5.50 -24.34 -5.06
C VAL A 213 6.86 -24.20 -4.36
N LEU A 214 6.85 -24.00 -3.04
CA LEU A 214 8.06 -23.76 -2.25
C LEU A 214 8.70 -25.04 -1.68
N MET A 215 8.02 -26.19 -1.81
CA MET A 215 8.37 -27.44 -1.11
C MET A 215 9.66 -28.13 -1.60
N ASP A 216 10.22 -27.67 -2.71
CA ASP A 216 11.47 -28.18 -3.28
C ASP A 216 12.69 -27.32 -2.91
N CYS A 217 12.49 -26.17 -2.25
CA CYS A 217 13.57 -25.29 -1.79
C CYS A 217 13.65 -25.31 -0.26
N PRO A 218 14.72 -25.88 0.34
CA PRO A 218 14.89 -25.93 1.79
C PRO A 218 14.83 -24.55 2.46
N ALA A 219 15.49 -23.54 1.89
CA ALA A 219 15.46 -22.18 2.41
C ALA A 219 14.04 -21.57 2.39
N ALA A 220 13.26 -21.83 1.34
CA ALA A 220 11.88 -21.35 1.26
C ALA A 220 10.99 -22.05 2.31
N ILE A 221 11.15 -23.37 2.49
CA ILE A 221 10.45 -24.14 3.53
C ILE A 221 10.77 -23.58 4.91
N ASP A 222 12.04 -23.32 5.21
CA ASP A 222 12.46 -22.76 6.49
C ASP A 222 11.82 -21.39 6.72
N LEU A 223 11.79 -20.52 5.71
CA LEU A 223 11.17 -19.18 5.82
C LEU A 223 9.67 -19.27 6.14
N ILE A 224 8.91 -20.08 5.41
CA ILE A 224 7.47 -20.20 5.64
C ILE A 224 7.14 -20.94 6.94
N TYR A 225 8.00 -21.87 7.36
CA TYR A 225 7.91 -22.52 8.67
C TYR A 225 8.14 -21.53 9.81
N MET A 226 9.25 -20.79 9.77
CA MET A 226 9.54 -19.76 10.78
C MET A 226 8.40 -18.75 10.87
N GLN A 227 7.81 -18.36 9.73
CA GLN A 227 6.65 -17.47 9.72
C GLN A 227 5.40 -18.14 10.30
N ALA A 228 5.12 -19.40 9.98
CA ALA A 228 3.97 -20.13 10.54
C ALA A 228 4.06 -20.26 12.06
N VAL A 229 5.26 -20.54 12.60
CA VAL A 229 5.51 -20.57 14.05
C VAL A 229 5.22 -19.20 14.66
N GLN A 230 5.81 -18.13 14.11
CA GLN A 230 5.57 -16.76 14.59
C GLN A 230 4.08 -16.39 14.55
N ASP A 231 3.39 -16.67 13.44
CA ASP A 231 1.99 -16.28 13.27
C ASP A 231 1.07 -17.05 14.26
N ILE A 232 1.43 -18.27 14.67
CA ILE A 232 0.74 -19.03 15.72
C ILE A 232 1.05 -18.48 17.11
N GLU A 233 2.32 -18.18 17.40
CA GLU A 233 2.74 -17.58 18.68
C GLU A 233 2.11 -16.19 18.91
N LYS A 234 1.89 -15.42 17.84
CA LYS A 234 1.22 -14.11 17.88
C LYS A 234 -0.30 -14.19 17.74
N GLU A 235 -0.86 -15.40 17.70
CA GLU A 235 -2.30 -15.66 17.58
C GLU A 235 -2.96 -15.08 16.31
N TRP A 236 -2.16 -14.84 15.25
CA TRP A 236 -2.68 -14.50 13.93
C TRP A 236 -3.33 -15.74 13.30
N ALA A 237 -2.64 -16.88 13.42
CA ALA A 237 -3.21 -18.20 13.16
C ALA A 237 -3.76 -18.78 14.46
N LYS A 238 -4.95 -19.37 14.41
CA LYS A 238 -5.75 -19.74 15.59
C LYS A 238 -5.96 -21.26 15.65
N PRO A 239 -4.97 -22.06 16.09
CA PRO A 239 -5.13 -23.50 16.21
C PRO A 239 -6.07 -23.86 17.37
N THR A 240 -6.84 -24.94 17.19
CA THR A 240 -7.53 -25.61 18.30
C THR A 240 -6.51 -26.15 19.33
N GLN A 241 -6.94 -26.41 20.56
CA GLN A 241 -6.06 -26.97 21.59
C GLN A 241 -5.40 -28.29 21.14
N ALA A 242 -6.13 -29.15 20.43
CA ALA A 242 -5.61 -30.40 19.90
C ALA A 242 -4.58 -30.18 18.78
N GLN A 243 -4.83 -29.23 17.86
CA GLN A 243 -3.85 -28.85 16.84
C GLN A 243 -2.59 -28.26 17.48
N ARG A 244 -2.73 -27.38 18.48
CA ARG A 244 -1.61 -26.76 19.19
C ARG A 244 -0.68 -27.81 19.81
N GLN A 245 -1.24 -28.80 20.52
CA GLN A 245 -0.46 -29.90 21.08
C GLN A 245 0.30 -30.71 20.03
N LYS A 246 -0.32 -31.00 18.87
CA LYS A 246 0.34 -31.69 17.76
C LYS A 246 1.45 -30.85 17.13
N LEU A 247 1.20 -29.55 16.93
CA LEU A 247 2.18 -28.60 16.39
C LEU A 247 3.40 -28.48 17.33
N GLU A 248 3.18 -28.35 18.63
CA GLU A 248 4.24 -28.32 19.66
C GLU A 248 5.05 -29.62 19.71
N ALA A 249 4.41 -30.78 19.47
CA ALA A 249 5.12 -32.05 19.38
C ALA A 249 6.01 -32.10 18.12
N LEU A 250 5.50 -31.65 16.97
CA LEU A 250 6.25 -31.58 15.72
C LEU A 250 7.43 -30.61 15.79
N GLN A 251 7.33 -29.53 16.57
CA GLN A 251 8.45 -28.59 16.78
C GLN A 251 9.61 -29.19 17.58
N LYS A 252 9.37 -30.20 18.42
CA LYS A 252 10.40 -30.83 19.26
C LYS A 252 11.18 -31.92 18.53
N GLU A 253 10.69 -32.38 17.39
CA GLU A 253 11.31 -33.42 16.57
C GLU A 253 12.05 -32.79 15.39
N ASP A 254 13.29 -33.20 15.17
CA ASP A 254 14.06 -32.78 13.99
C ASP A 254 13.42 -33.28 12.69
N ASN A 255 13.56 -32.50 11.60
CA ASN A 255 13.10 -32.83 10.24
C ASN A 255 11.57 -32.96 10.06
N ARG A 256 10.75 -32.42 10.98
CA ARG A 256 9.28 -32.43 10.87
C ARG A 256 8.69 -31.16 10.27
N THR A 257 9.52 -30.24 9.77
CA THR A 257 9.11 -28.95 9.19
C THR A 257 7.99 -29.06 8.15
N LYS A 258 8.09 -30.03 7.23
CA LYS A 258 7.05 -30.26 6.20
C LYS A 258 5.73 -30.71 6.82
N GLN A 259 5.76 -31.62 7.79
CA GLN A 259 4.56 -32.11 8.47
C GLN A 259 3.91 -31.02 9.34
N PHE A 260 4.73 -30.18 9.97
CA PHE A 260 4.25 -28.99 10.68
C PHE A 260 3.49 -28.06 9.72
N LEU A 261 4.05 -27.79 8.54
CA LEU A 261 3.42 -26.94 7.53
C LEU A 261 2.12 -27.56 6.98
N GLU A 262 2.09 -28.87 6.72
CA GLU A 262 0.86 -29.56 6.31
C GLU A 262 -0.24 -29.43 7.37
N LEU A 263 0.08 -29.68 8.65
CA LEU A 263 -0.89 -29.47 9.73
C LEU A 263 -1.29 -28.00 9.88
N SER A 264 -0.36 -27.07 9.65
CA SER A 264 -0.62 -25.63 9.72
C SER A 264 -1.64 -25.17 8.68
N LYS A 265 -1.72 -25.81 7.50
CA LYS A 265 -2.73 -25.48 6.49
C LYS A 265 -4.18 -25.71 6.97
N GLU A 266 -4.38 -26.60 7.94
CA GLU A 266 -5.68 -26.86 8.57
C GLU A 266 -6.00 -25.89 9.71
N VAL A 267 -5.04 -25.04 10.12
CA VAL A 267 -5.21 -24.07 11.19
C VAL A 267 -6.00 -22.87 10.66
N ARG A 268 -6.99 -22.44 11.44
CA ARG A 268 -7.78 -21.25 11.15
C ARG A 268 -6.87 -20.02 10.97
N HIS A 269 -7.10 -19.28 9.89
CA HIS A 269 -6.34 -18.08 9.51
C HIS A 269 -4.85 -18.34 9.20
N TYR A 270 -4.45 -19.58 8.90
CA TYR A 270 -3.09 -19.83 8.38
C TYR A 270 -2.82 -19.05 7.09
N GLY A 271 -1.69 -18.34 7.05
CA GLY A 271 -1.30 -17.50 5.92
C GLY A 271 -2.02 -16.15 5.84
N TYR A 272 -2.82 -15.78 6.85
CA TYR A 272 -3.47 -14.47 6.89
C TYR A 272 -2.51 -13.43 7.45
N LEU A 273 -2.61 -12.20 6.94
CA LEU A 273 -1.97 -11.03 7.53
C LEU A 273 -2.97 -10.34 8.46
N GLN A 274 -2.61 -10.21 9.74
CA GLN A 274 -3.41 -9.49 10.72
C GLN A 274 -2.95 -8.03 10.86
N LEU A 275 -3.90 -7.10 10.89
CA LEU A 275 -3.63 -5.68 11.16
C LEU A 275 -3.59 -5.41 12.68
N ASP A 276 -3.06 -4.25 13.06
CA ASP A 276 -3.20 -3.74 14.42
C ASP A 276 -4.68 -3.50 14.74
N PRO A 277 -5.08 -3.63 16.02
CA PRO A 277 -6.43 -3.26 16.45
C PRO A 277 -6.80 -1.85 15.99
N CYS A 278 -8.01 -1.72 15.46
CA CYS A 278 -8.52 -0.51 14.85
C CYS A 278 -10.01 -0.33 15.20
N THR A 279 -10.70 0.60 14.55
CA THR A 279 -12.15 0.79 14.75
C THR A 279 -12.93 0.71 13.44
N CYS A 280 -14.23 0.44 13.53
CA CYS A 280 -15.14 0.41 12.38
C CYS A 280 -16.52 1.01 12.71
N ASP A 281 -17.32 1.27 11.67
CA ASP A 281 -18.69 1.79 11.79
C ASP A 281 -19.79 0.73 11.82
N TYR A 282 -19.41 -0.53 12.06
CA TYR A 282 -20.32 -1.66 12.05
C TYR A 282 -20.23 -2.45 13.37
N PRO A 283 -21.36 -2.94 13.92
CA PRO A 283 -22.73 -2.60 13.55
C PRO A 283 -23.12 -1.16 13.96
N GLU A 284 -22.33 -0.55 14.86
CA GLU A 284 -22.45 0.85 15.27
C GLU A 284 -21.09 1.57 15.20
N PRO A 285 -21.08 2.91 15.09
CA PRO A 285 -19.85 3.70 15.05
C PRO A 285 -18.97 3.53 16.28
N GLY A 286 -17.68 3.30 16.05
CA GLY A 286 -16.67 3.25 17.11
C GLY A 286 -16.42 1.86 17.71
N CYS A 287 -17.01 0.81 17.16
CA CYS A 287 -16.68 -0.57 17.53
C CYS A 287 -15.20 -0.86 17.33
N GLY A 288 -14.59 -1.60 18.27
CA GLY A 288 -13.23 -2.12 18.09
C GLY A 288 -13.21 -3.21 17.04
N ALA A 289 -12.14 -3.31 16.26
CA ALA A 289 -12.00 -4.31 15.21
C ALA A 289 -10.58 -4.85 15.11
N VAL A 290 -10.46 -6.14 14.84
CA VAL A 290 -9.20 -6.80 14.44
C VAL A 290 -9.45 -7.50 13.12
N LEU A 291 -8.68 -7.10 12.09
CA LEU A 291 -8.82 -7.62 10.74
C LEU A 291 -7.70 -8.59 10.42
N SER A 292 -8.07 -9.74 9.84
CA SER A 292 -7.17 -10.73 9.26
C SER A 292 -7.53 -10.91 7.79
N VAL A 293 -6.53 -10.83 6.91
CA VAL A 293 -6.74 -10.88 5.45
C VAL A 293 -5.91 -11.98 4.84
N GLY A 294 -6.55 -12.87 4.11
CA GLY A 294 -5.91 -14.04 3.51
C GLY A 294 -6.93 -14.91 2.80
N ASN A 295 -6.44 -15.86 1.99
CA ASN A 295 -7.27 -16.90 1.38
C ASN A 295 -8.55 -16.38 0.68
N ASN A 296 -8.42 -15.27 -0.06
CA ASN A 296 -9.52 -14.63 -0.80
C ASN A 296 -10.69 -14.14 0.10
N GLU A 297 -10.43 -13.81 1.37
CA GLU A 297 -11.40 -13.22 2.29
C GLU A 297 -10.79 -12.20 3.26
N ILE A 298 -11.67 -11.39 3.86
CA ILE A 298 -11.37 -10.47 4.96
C ILE A 298 -12.16 -10.97 6.17
N SER A 299 -11.48 -11.47 7.19
CA SER A 299 -12.08 -11.82 8.48
C SER A 299 -11.96 -10.65 9.44
N CYS A 300 -13.10 -10.21 9.98
CA CYS A 300 -13.18 -9.08 10.90
C CYS A 300 -13.77 -9.56 12.23
N CYS A 301 -12.98 -9.49 13.30
CA CYS A 301 -13.45 -9.71 14.66
C CYS A 301 -13.79 -8.33 15.25
N ILE A 302 -15.07 -8.05 15.45
CA ILE A 302 -15.61 -6.79 15.95
C ILE A 302 -15.91 -6.95 17.43
N THR A 303 -15.42 -6.02 18.25
CA THR A 303 -15.72 -5.92 19.68
C THR A 303 -16.69 -4.75 19.88
N LEU A 304 -17.90 -5.08 20.33
CA LEU A 304 -18.95 -4.14 20.67
C LEU A 304 -18.64 -3.42 21.98
N PRO A 305 -19.26 -2.25 22.27
CA PRO A 305 -19.05 -1.51 23.52
C PRO A 305 -19.42 -2.29 24.79
N ASP A 306 -20.27 -3.31 24.67
CA ASP A 306 -20.64 -4.22 25.75
C ASP A 306 -19.64 -5.39 25.93
N ASN A 307 -18.48 -5.33 25.27
CA ASN A 307 -17.43 -6.35 25.22
C ASN A 307 -17.84 -7.69 24.56
N GLN A 308 -18.99 -7.75 23.90
CA GLN A 308 -19.31 -8.90 23.06
C GLN A 308 -18.48 -8.87 21.77
N THR A 309 -18.05 -10.04 21.31
CA THR A 309 -17.30 -10.18 20.07
C THR A 309 -18.13 -10.85 19.00
N GLN A 310 -18.19 -10.23 17.82
CA GLN A 310 -18.84 -10.77 16.64
C GLN A 310 -17.80 -10.94 15.53
N GLU A 311 -17.82 -12.08 14.85
CA GLU A 311 -16.94 -12.34 13.72
C GLU A 311 -17.71 -12.28 12.42
N ILE A 312 -17.18 -11.53 11.45
CA ILE A 312 -17.77 -11.32 10.13
C ILE A 312 -16.72 -11.62 9.08
N VAL A 313 -17.09 -12.43 8.09
CA VAL A 313 -16.18 -12.82 7.01
C VAL A 313 -16.71 -12.28 5.68
N PHE A 314 -15.91 -11.42 5.05
CA PHE A 314 -16.21 -10.87 3.73
C PHE A 314 -15.42 -11.63 2.67
N GLN A 315 -16.13 -12.41 1.86
CA GLN A 315 -15.55 -13.08 0.70
C GLN A 315 -15.19 -12.05 -0.38
N MET A 316 -13.98 -12.12 -0.94
CA MET A 316 -13.53 -11.13 -1.93
C MET A 316 -14.34 -11.13 -3.23
N ASN A 317 -15.04 -12.21 -3.56
CA ASN A 317 -15.96 -12.24 -4.70
C ASN A 317 -17.23 -11.38 -4.50
N ARG A 318 -17.52 -10.97 -3.26
CA ARG A 318 -18.62 -10.08 -2.89
C ARG A 318 -18.17 -8.64 -2.70
N VAL A 319 -16.88 -8.36 -2.72
CA VAL A 319 -16.32 -7.00 -2.63
C VAL A 319 -16.24 -6.40 -4.03
N LYS A 320 -16.89 -5.27 -4.24
CA LYS A 320 -16.96 -4.60 -5.55
C LYS A 320 -15.83 -3.61 -5.77
N CYS A 321 -15.57 -2.78 -4.77
CA CYS A 321 -14.51 -1.78 -4.80
C CYS A 321 -14.15 -1.36 -3.37
N TRP A 322 -13.00 -0.71 -3.23
CA TRP A 322 -12.58 -0.06 -2.00
C TRP A 322 -11.86 1.25 -2.30
N GLN A 323 -11.79 2.10 -1.29
CA GLN A 323 -11.13 3.39 -1.33
C GLN A 323 -10.37 3.61 -0.02
N VAL A 324 -9.20 4.22 -0.11
CA VAL A 324 -8.46 4.75 1.05
C VAL A 324 -8.61 6.26 1.06
N THR A 325 -8.99 6.81 2.21
CA THR A 325 -9.24 8.24 2.42
C THR A 325 -8.41 8.74 3.60
N PHE A 326 -7.90 9.97 3.48
CA PHE A 326 -7.23 10.68 4.58
C PHE A 326 -8.27 11.46 5.38
N LEU A 327 -8.41 11.12 6.67
CA LEU A 327 -9.32 11.75 7.61
C LEU A 327 -8.55 12.84 8.40
N GLY A 328 -8.27 13.98 7.76
CA GLY A 328 -7.60 15.09 8.43
C GLY A 328 -7.71 16.39 7.65
N THR A 329 -8.10 17.46 8.34
CA THR A 329 -7.98 18.82 7.84
C THR A 329 -6.49 19.17 7.78
N LEU A 330 -6.04 19.75 6.67
CA LEU A 330 -4.75 20.43 6.55
C LEU A 330 -4.66 21.58 7.56
N LEU A 331 -4.34 21.31 8.82
CA LEU A 331 -4.11 22.31 9.85
C LEU A 331 -2.85 21.94 10.64
N ASP A 332 -1.73 22.46 10.17
CA ASP A 332 -0.79 23.23 10.98
C ASP A 332 0.28 23.79 10.04
N MET A 333 0.04 25.01 9.56
CA MET A 333 0.91 25.69 8.59
C MET A 333 2.15 26.35 9.22
N ASP A 334 2.36 26.33 10.54
CA ASP A 334 3.45 27.07 11.18
C ASP A 334 4.08 26.34 12.39
N GLY A 335 4.60 25.12 12.20
CA GLY A 335 5.36 24.41 13.22
C GLY A 335 6.44 23.46 12.66
N PRO A 336 7.49 23.10 13.44
CA PRO A 336 8.47 22.12 13.01
C PRO A 336 7.78 20.77 12.81
N GLN A 337 7.74 20.33 11.55
CA GLN A 337 7.27 19.05 11.00
C GLN A 337 6.76 18.05 12.07
N ARG A 338 5.53 18.26 12.55
CA ARG A 338 4.80 17.18 13.22
C ARG A 338 4.08 16.41 12.13
N THR A 339 4.44 15.14 12.01
CA THR A 339 3.79 14.12 11.18
C THR A 339 2.29 14.35 11.13
N LEU A 340 1.72 14.34 9.93
CA LEU A 340 0.28 14.17 9.75
C LEU A 340 -0.10 12.98 10.64
N ASN A 341 -0.87 13.18 11.71
CA ASN A 341 -1.51 12.07 12.40
C ASN A 341 -2.55 11.56 11.41
N GLN A 342 -2.10 10.67 10.51
CA GLN A 342 -2.90 10.15 9.41
C GLN A 342 -3.96 9.25 10.02
N ASN A 343 -5.08 9.84 10.43
CA ASN A 343 -6.29 9.06 10.56
C ASN A 343 -6.64 8.66 9.13
N LEU A 344 -6.48 7.38 8.85
CA LEU A 344 -6.76 6.81 7.54
C LEU A 344 -8.04 5.99 7.67
N GLU A 345 -8.84 6.08 6.64
CA GLU A 345 -10.04 5.29 6.46
C GLU A 345 -9.84 4.38 5.25
N LEU A 346 -10.20 3.10 5.38
CA LEU A 346 -10.50 2.26 4.23
C LEU A 346 -11.98 1.90 4.24
N SER A 347 -12.67 2.28 3.18
CA SER A 347 -14.07 1.90 2.95
C SER A 347 -14.17 0.95 1.76
N PHE A 348 -14.96 -0.11 1.89
CA PHE A 348 -15.22 -1.05 0.81
C PHE A 348 -16.70 -1.36 0.67
N GLN A 349 -17.14 -1.54 -0.57
CA GLN A 349 -18.51 -1.88 -0.90
C GLN A 349 -18.64 -3.39 -1.08
N PHE A 350 -19.54 -4.02 -0.33
CA PHE A 350 -19.80 -5.46 -0.37
C PHE A 350 -21.27 -5.78 -0.63
N SER A 351 -21.55 -6.94 -1.22
CA SER A 351 -22.91 -7.43 -1.45
C SER A 351 -23.35 -8.38 -0.33
N GLU A 352 -24.47 -8.06 0.30
CA GLU A 352 -25.15 -8.90 1.29
C GLU A 352 -26.63 -8.97 0.93
N GLU A 353 -27.18 -10.19 0.82
CA GLU A 353 -28.61 -10.43 0.47
C GLU A 353 -29.11 -9.62 -0.74
N SER A 354 -28.27 -9.47 -1.77
CA SER A 354 -28.54 -8.69 -2.99
C SER A 354 -28.60 -7.16 -2.81
N ARG A 355 -28.15 -6.63 -1.66
CA ARG A 355 -27.95 -5.19 -1.42
C ARG A 355 -26.47 -4.86 -1.31
N TRP A 356 -26.08 -3.71 -1.84
CA TRP A 356 -24.71 -3.20 -1.73
C TRP A 356 -24.60 -2.28 -0.51
N GLN A 357 -23.68 -2.60 0.41
CA GLN A 357 -23.45 -1.85 1.63
C GLN A 357 -21.98 -1.42 1.72
N TRP A 358 -21.73 -0.31 2.41
CA TRP A 358 -20.38 0.18 2.69
C TRP A 358 -19.95 -0.29 4.08
N PHE A 359 -18.75 -0.85 4.17
CA PHE A 359 -18.07 -1.12 5.42
C PHE A 359 -16.90 -0.16 5.54
N VAL A 360 -16.78 0.52 6.69
CA VAL A 360 -15.78 1.57 6.93
C VAL A 360 -14.87 1.16 8.09
N ILE A 361 -13.57 1.24 7.86
CA ILE A 361 -12.53 0.89 8.84
C ILE A 361 -11.61 2.08 9.01
N TYR A 362 -11.38 2.49 10.26
CA TYR A 362 -10.42 3.52 10.61
C TYR A 362 -9.15 2.88 11.14
N THR A 363 -8.10 2.83 10.30
CA THR A 363 -6.84 2.15 10.64
C THR A 363 -5.64 2.85 10.02
N LYS A 364 -4.56 2.99 10.80
CA LYS A 364 -3.27 3.51 10.29
C LYS A 364 -2.64 2.60 9.22
N GLN A 365 -3.14 1.38 9.05
CA GLN A 365 -2.66 0.41 8.06
C GLN A 365 -3.58 0.30 6.83
N ALA A 366 -4.38 1.33 6.52
CA ALA A 366 -5.32 1.31 5.39
C ALA A 366 -4.64 0.98 4.04
N PHE A 367 -3.44 1.50 3.80
CA PHE A 367 -2.68 1.18 2.58
C PHE A 367 -2.13 -0.25 2.54
N LEU A 368 -1.75 -0.80 3.69
CA LEU A 368 -1.35 -2.21 3.79
C LEU A 368 -2.56 -3.12 3.50
N LEU A 369 -3.73 -2.81 4.07
CA LEU A 369 -4.97 -3.50 3.76
C LEU A 369 -5.28 -3.44 2.26
N SER A 370 -5.27 -2.25 1.65
CA SER A 370 -5.44 -2.08 0.21
C SER A 370 -4.44 -2.92 -0.60
N SER A 371 -3.19 -3.01 -0.16
CA SER A 371 -2.16 -3.83 -0.81
C SER A 371 -2.47 -5.33 -0.71
N CYS A 372 -2.98 -5.82 0.42
CA CYS A 372 -3.45 -7.20 0.57
C CYS A 372 -4.64 -7.50 -0.36
N LEU A 373 -5.62 -6.59 -0.46
CA LEU A 373 -6.77 -6.76 -1.37
C LEU A 373 -6.32 -6.86 -2.83
N LYS A 374 -5.42 -5.95 -3.25
CA LYS A 374 -4.77 -6.00 -4.56
C LYS A 374 -4.05 -7.32 -4.79
N LYS A 375 -3.32 -7.82 -3.79
CA LYS A 375 -2.56 -9.06 -3.88
C LYS A 375 -3.46 -10.28 -4.09
N MET A 376 -4.54 -10.42 -3.33
CA MET A 376 -5.50 -11.52 -3.51
C MET A 376 -6.12 -11.51 -4.91
N ILE A 377 -6.48 -10.33 -5.44
CA ILE A 377 -7.00 -10.21 -6.81
C ILE A 377 -5.95 -10.63 -7.83
N SER A 378 -4.71 -10.16 -7.68
CA SER A 378 -3.61 -10.52 -8.58
C SER A 378 -3.37 -12.03 -8.60
N GLU A 379 -3.36 -12.70 -7.44
CA GLU A 379 -3.17 -14.14 -7.33
C GLU A 379 -4.31 -14.92 -8.00
N LYS A 380 -5.55 -14.48 -7.78
CA LYS A 380 -6.72 -15.07 -8.41
C LYS A 380 -6.68 -14.94 -9.94
N MET A 381 -6.25 -13.79 -10.47
CA MET A 381 -6.12 -13.58 -11.91
C MET A 381 -5.05 -14.48 -12.53
N VAL A 382 -3.92 -14.67 -11.85
CA VAL A 382 -2.86 -15.58 -12.30
C VAL A 382 -3.35 -17.03 -12.34
N LYS A 383 -4.09 -17.48 -11.31
CA LYS A 383 -4.70 -18.82 -11.27
C LYS A 383 -5.68 -19.04 -12.43
N LEU A 384 -6.59 -18.10 -12.64
CA LEU A 384 -7.56 -18.18 -13.74
C LEU A 384 -6.89 -18.22 -15.12
N ALA A 385 -5.79 -17.49 -15.29
CA ALA A 385 -5.00 -17.50 -16.53
C ALA A 385 -4.26 -18.84 -16.74
N ALA A 386 -3.81 -19.48 -15.67
CA ALA A 386 -3.19 -20.81 -15.74
C ALA A 386 -4.21 -21.92 -16.02
N GLU A 387 -5.44 -21.79 -15.52
CA GLU A 387 -6.54 -22.75 -15.74
C GLU A 387 -7.19 -22.59 -17.12
N ASN A 388 -7.14 -21.40 -17.73
CA ASN A 388 -7.73 -21.11 -19.05
C ASN A 388 -6.71 -20.47 -20.02
N PRO A 389 -5.75 -21.24 -20.55
CA PRO A 389 -4.71 -20.73 -21.47
C PRO A 389 -5.26 -20.27 -22.84
N GLU A 390 -6.50 -20.60 -23.19
CA GLU A 390 -7.12 -20.25 -24.48
C GLU A 390 -7.46 -18.76 -24.66
N MET A 391 -7.40 -17.94 -23.60
CA MET A 391 -7.58 -16.48 -23.73
C MET A 391 -6.32 -15.71 -24.20
N GLN A 392 -5.21 -16.40 -24.50
CA GLN A 392 -3.96 -15.75 -24.94
C GLN A 392 -3.69 -15.79 -26.46
N ILE A 393 -4.62 -16.27 -27.27
CA ILE A 393 -4.43 -16.31 -28.73
C ILE A 393 -5.59 -15.59 -29.42
N GLU A 394 -5.36 -14.31 -29.73
CA GLU A 394 -5.78 -13.69 -30.99
C GLU A 394 -5.03 -12.35 -31.13
N VAL A 395 -3.93 -12.38 -31.89
CA VAL A 395 -3.36 -11.18 -32.51
C VAL A 395 -3.98 -11.08 -33.90
N PRO A 396 -4.80 -10.06 -34.21
CA PRO A 396 -5.09 -9.73 -35.59
C PRO A 396 -4.04 -8.73 -36.08
N GLU A 397 -3.25 -9.17 -37.06
CA GLU A 397 -2.34 -8.35 -37.84
C GLU A 397 -3.04 -7.12 -38.45
N GLN A 398 -2.25 -6.05 -38.63
CA GLN A 398 -2.66 -4.83 -39.32
C GLN A 398 -3.17 -5.12 -40.74
N GLY A 399 -4.37 -4.61 -41.07
CA GLY A 399 -4.76 -4.52 -42.48
C GLY A 399 -6.22 -4.17 -42.77
N LYS A 400 -6.43 -2.88 -43.10
CA LYS A 400 -7.50 -2.31 -43.94
C LYS A 400 -8.83 -1.90 -43.26
N SER A 401 -9.05 -0.59 -43.33
CA SER A 401 -10.23 0.16 -42.93
C SER A 401 -11.53 -0.34 -43.56
N LYS A 402 -12.59 -0.42 -42.75
CA LYS A 402 -13.96 -0.09 -43.17
C LYS A 402 -14.68 0.67 -42.06
N LYS A 403 -15.17 1.86 -42.42
CA LYS A 403 -16.02 2.73 -41.60
C LYS A 403 -17.38 2.05 -41.38
N HIS A 404 -17.79 1.87 -40.13
CA HIS A 404 -19.19 1.77 -39.77
C HIS A 404 -19.51 2.72 -38.61
N HIS A 405 -20.47 3.59 -38.86
CA HIS A 405 -21.04 4.56 -37.94
C HIS A 405 -21.96 3.82 -36.97
N ILE A 406 -21.65 3.83 -35.67
CA ILE A 406 -22.61 3.50 -34.61
C ILE A 406 -22.54 4.62 -33.56
N GLN A 407 -23.69 5.25 -33.34
CA GLN A 407 -23.94 6.27 -32.32
C GLN A 407 -23.50 5.79 -30.94
N GLN A 408 -22.54 6.49 -30.33
CA GLN A 408 -22.25 6.38 -28.90
C GLN A 408 -23.17 7.31 -28.12
N SER A 409 -24.09 6.73 -27.36
CA SER A 409 -24.78 7.43 -26.27
C SER A 409 -23.77 7.68 -25.14
N GLN A 410 -23.40 8.94 -24.93
CA GLN A 410 -22.77 9.38 -23.69
C GLN A 410 -23.73 9.10 -22.52
N LYS A 411 -23.31 8.25 -21.58
CA LYS A 411 -23.86 8.22 -20.23
C LYS A 411 -22.75 8.61 -19.27
N ASP A 412 -22.87 9.85 -18.80
CA ASP A 412 -22.14 10.41 -17.68
C ASP A 412 -22.20 9.48 -16.46
N SER A 413 -21.03 9.09 -15.96
CA SER A 413 -20.86 8.55 -14.61
C SER A 413 -19.88 9.43 -13.84
N SER A 414 -20.25 10.70 -13.68
CA SER A 414 -19.58 11.63 -12.78
C SER A 414 -20.61 12.28 -11.86
N ARG A 415 -20.87 11.65 -10.71
CA ARG A 415 -21.47 12.33 -9.55
C ARG A 415 -20.81 11.81 -8.27
N PHE A 416 -19.60 12.28 -8.02
CA PHE A 416 -19.04 12.31 -6.67
C PHE A 416 -19.55 13.60 -6.00
N LEU A 417 -20.26 13.48 -4.89
CA LEU A 417 -20.67 14.61 -4.05
C LEU A 417 -19.73 14.66 -2.83
N PRO A 418 -18.93 15.73 -2.65
CA PRO A 418 -18.24 15.95 -1.38
C PRO A 418 -19.25 16.40 -0.31
N ARG A 419 -19.38 15.64 0.78
CA ARG A 419 -20.17 16.06 1.94
C ARG A 419 -19.42 17.17 2.70
N LYS A 420 -19.96 18.40 2.65
CA LYS A 420 -19.61 19.48 3.59
C LYS A 420 -20.26 19.16 4.94
N SER A 421 -19.46 18.96 5.98
CA SER A 421 -19.92 18.88 7.37
C SER A 421 -20.52 20.22 7.80
N LYS A 422 -21.83 20.28 8.03
CA LYS A 422 -22.47 21.37 8.77
C LYS A 422 -22.40 21.03 10.25
N ILE A 423 -21.60 21.76 11.00
CA ILE A 423 -21.69 21.83 12.46
C ILE A 423 -22.68 22.95 12.77
N GLU A 424 -23.79 22.63 13.43
CA GLU A 424 -24.69 23.62 14.04
C GLU A 424 -23.95 24.27 15.21
N MET A 425 -23.62 25.56 15.07
CA MET A 425 -23.33 26.40 16.23
C MET A 425 -24.60 27.15 16.61
N ALA A 426 -24.95 27.02 17.89
CA ALA A 426 -26.04 27.74 18.53
C ALA A 426 -25.89 29.26 18.36
N LYS A 427 -27.02 29.91 18.09
CA LYS A 427 -27.17 31.37 17.99
C LYS A 427 -26.73 32.05 19.28
N VAL A 428 -25.79 32.97 19.17
CA VAL A 428 -25.66 34.11 20.10
C VAL A 428 -25.82 35.37 19.26
N ASP A 429 -26.83 36.15 19.62
CA ASP A 429 -27.22 37.40 18.97
C ASP A 429 -26.07 38.43 18.97
N CYS A 430 -25.78 39.00 17.81
CA CYS A 430 -25.35 40.39 17.73
C CYS A 430 -25.75 41.00 16.37
N VAL A 431 -26.46 42.12 16.51
CA VAL A 431 -27.04 43.01 15.50
C VAL A 431 -25.96 43.65 14.62
N PHE A 432 -26.31 43.92 13.34
CA PHE A 432 -25.85 44.95 12.39
C PHE A 432 -25.83 44.28 10.99
N GLY A 433 -26.72 44.57 10.03
CA GLY A 433 -26.96 45.88 9.42
C GLY A 433 -26.73 45.75 7.90
N THR A 434 -27.81 45.41 7.18
CA THR A 434 -28.19 45.86 5.83
C THR A 434 -27.15 45.93 4.69
N ILE A 435 -27.39 45.22 3.57
CA ILE A 435 -27.72 45.75 2.22
C ILE A 435 -27.57 44.64 1.16
N LYS A 436 -28.56 44.56 0.24
CA LYS A 436 -28.60 43.75 -0.98
C LYS A 436 -28.43 44.65 -2.22
N GLU A 437 -27.90 44.09 -3.29
CA GLU A 437 -28.21 44.37 -4.72
C GLU A 437 -27.60 43.18 -5.49
N GLU A 438 -28.37 42.18 -5.93
CA GLU A 438 -29.19 42.10 -7.17
C GLU A 438 -28.38 42.25 -8.47
N ASP A 439 -28.34 41.12 -9.20
CA ASP A 439 -28.08 40.91 -10.62
C ASP A 439 -26.76 41.36 -11.26
N LEU A 440 -25.77 40.44 -11.28
CA LEU A 440 -24.99 40.03 -12.46
C LEU A 440 -24.20 38.73 -12.22
#